data_AF-A0A0G2HQX7-F1
#
_entry.id   AF-A0A0G2HQX7-F1
#
_cell.length_a   1.000
_cell.length_b   1.000
_cell.length_c   1.000
_cell.angle_alpha   90.00
_cell.angle_beta   90.00
_cell.angle_gamma   90.00
#
_symmetry.space_group_name_H-M   'P 1'
#
loop_
_entity.id
_entity.type
_entity.pdbx_description
1 polymer ?
#
loop_
_entity_poly.entity_id
_entity_poly.type
_entity_poly.pdbx_seq_one_letter_code
_entity_poly.pdbx_strand_id
1 'polypeptide(L)'
;MSSAVADLENNLQAMLSLKPPGVSGSKISTLTSLCIANVQSESVLVQKIYTHFKKAPSTHKLGVLYVVDSVTRKWLEQAKQQGQAVGSSAPDGSFAAGVNRVTELMPVLMNDIISSAPQDQREKIRKLVDIWEKGQTFPGKMIEGFKDKLNSRSSIHHV
;
A
#
# COMPACT_ATOMS: atom_id res chain seq x y z
N MET A 1 11.30 -12.60 16.57
CA MET A 1 11.01 -11.64 15.47
C MET A 1 12.34 -11.21 14.88
N SER A 2 12.49 -11.17 13.55
CA SER A 2 13.73 -10.67 12.95
C SER A 2 13.90 -9.17 13.25
N SER A 3 15.14 -8.68 13.28
CA SER A 3 15.44 -7.26 13.47
C SER A 3 14.68 -6.38 12.47
N ALA A 4 14.59 -6.81 11.22
CA ALA A 4 13.87 -6.09 10.17
C ALA A 4 12.37 -5.89 10.46
N VAL A 5 11.69 -6.87 11.05
CA VAL A 5 10.26 -6.72 11.40
C VAL A 5 10.09 -5.70 12.54
N ALA A 6 10.97 -5.74 13.53
CA ALA A 6 10.96 -4.75 14.61
C ALA A 6 11.27 -3.33 14.09
N ASP A 7 12.24 -3.20 13.17
CA ASP A 7 12.59 -1.93 12.54
C ASP A 7 11.44 -1.38 11.69
N LEU A 8 10.72 -2.24 10.98
CA LEU A 8 9.50 -1.87 10.26
C LEU A 8 8.45 -1.32 11.23
N GLU A 9 8.15 -2.05 12.31
CA GLU A 9 7.16 -1.63 13.30
C GLU A 9 7.53 -0.29 13.94
N ASN A 10 8.79 -0.08 14.30
CA ASN A 10 9.28 1.19 14.85
C ASN A 10 9.11 2.34 13.86
N ASN A 11 9.43 2.12 12.57
CA ASN A 11 9.27 3.13 11.54
C ASN A 11 7.80 3.44 11.25
N LEU A 12 6.94 2.43 11.23
CA LEU A 12 5.49 2.61 11.10
C LEU A 12 4.95 3.38 12.31
N GLN A 13 5.34 3.03 13.53
CA GLN A 13 4.91 3.75 14.72
C GLN A 13 5.33 5.23 14.70
N ALA A 14 6.55 5.52 14.22
CA ALA A 14 7.05 6.89 14.06
C ALA A 14 6.26 7.71 13.02
N MET A 15 5.48 7.09 12.12
CA MET A 15 4.60 7.83 11.20
C MET A 15 3.51 8.61 11.95
N LEU A 16 3.07 8.12 13.10
CA LEU A 16 2.00 8.74 13.89
C LEU A 16 2.42 10.05 14.58
N SER A 17 3.73 10.31 14.71
CA SER A 17 4.23 11.58 15.25
C SER A 17 4.45 12.65 14.17
N LEU A 18 4.31 12.28 12.89
CA LEU A 18 4.43 13.22 11.77
C LEU A 18 3.09 13.92 11.52
N LYS A 19 3.15 15.13 10.94
CA LYS A 19 1.93 15.81 10.50
C LYS A 19 1.23 15.00 9.40
N PRO A 20 -0.11 15.07 9.27
CA PRO A 20 -0.84 14.46 8.16
C PRO A 20 -0.18 14.76 6.80
N PRO A 21 0.01 13.76 5.93
CA PRO A 21 -0.58 12.41 5.97
C PRO A 21 0.21 11.38 6.79
N GLY A 22 1.09 11.80 7.70
CA GLY A 22 1.84 10.91 8.58
C GLY A 22 3.11 10.34 7.97
N VAL A 23 3.62 10.92 6.88
CA VAL A 23 4.80 10.39 6.19
C VAL A 23 5.58 11.46 5.45
N SER A 24 6.89 11.22 5.27
CA SER A 24 7.78 11.99 4.39
C SER A 24 8.30 11.12 3.24
N GLY A 25 8.79 11.73 2.16
CA GLY A 25 9.42 11.00 1.06
C GLY A 25 10.62 10.15 1.52
N SER A 26 11.43 10.67 2.44
CA SER A 26 12.55 9.92 3.03
C SER A 26 12.07 8.69 3.80
N LYS A 27 11.00 8.82 4.59
CA LYS A 27 10.43 7.70 5.35
C LYS A 27 9.86 6.62 4.44
N ILE A 28 9.19 7.00 3.34
CA ILE A 28 8.72 6.05 2.31
C ILE A 28 9.91 5.29 1.73
N SER A 29 10.98 5.99 1.35
CA SER A 29 12.18 5.37 0.79
C SER A 29 12.82 4.37 1.77
N THR A 30 13.00 4.75 3.04
CA THR A 30 13.53 3.86 4.08
C THR A 30 12.68 2.59 4.25
N LEU A 31 11.36 2.75 4.40
CA LEU A 31 10.43 1.62 4.55
C LEU A 31 10.44 0.70 3.33
N THR A 32 10.51 1.29 2.14
CA THR A 32 10.55 0.55 0.87
C THR A 32 11.83 -0.28 0.76
N SER A 33 13.00 0.32 1.01
CA SER A 33 14.28 -0.38 1.00
C SER A 33 14.33 -1.52 2.02
N LEU A 34 13.79 -1.30 3.22
CA LEU A 34 13.68 -2.35 4.24
C LEU A 34 12.84 -3.53 3.72
N CYS A 35 11.68 -3.27 3.10
CA CYS A 35 10.81 -4.33 2.58
C CYS A 35 11.45 -5.09 1.41
N ILE A 36 12.18 -4.40 0.52
CA ILE A 36 12.90 -5.04 -0.59
C ILE A 36 14.00 -5.95 -0.05
N ALA A 37 14.81 -5.46 0.90
CA ALA A 37 15.94 -6.19 1.45
C ALA A 37 15.53 -7.44 2.28
N ASN A 38 14.26 -7.51 2.69
CA ASN A 38 13.76 -8.55 3.59
C ASN A 38 12.53 -9.26 3.02
N VAL A 39 12.45 -9.43 1.69
CA VAL A 39 11.28 -10.05 1.03
C VAL A 39 11.03 -11.50 1.49
N GLN A 40 12.02 -12.19 2.05
CA GLN A 40 11.84 -13.53 2.66
C GLN A 40 10.85 -13.50 3.83
N SER A 41 10.66 -12.33 4.45
CA SER A 41 9.71 -12.08 5.53
C SER A 41 8.44 -11.35 5.06
N GLU A 42 8.18 -11.28 3.75
CA GLU A 42 7.12 -10.44 3.19
C GLU A 42 5.75 -10.65 3.83
N SER A 43 5.39 -11.89 4.19
CA SER A 43 4.10 -12.20 4.81
C SER A 43 3.89 -11.42 6.12
N VAL A 44 4.93 -11.39 6.97
CA VAL A 44 4.92 -10.64 8.22
C VAL A 44 5.02 -9.14 7.96
N LEU A 45 5.85 -8.70 7.01
CA LEU A 45 5.99 -7.27 6.66
C LEU A 45 4.66 -6.68 6.20
N VAL A 46 3.98 -7.36 5.27
CA VAL A 46 2.65 -7.01 4.77
C VAL A 46 1.63 -6.99 5.90
N GLN A 47 1.64 -7.99 6.79
CA GLN A 47 0.75 -8.03 7.95
C GLN A 47 0.96 -6.85 8.90
N LYS A 48 2.21 -6.43 9.15
CA LYS A 48 2.51 -5.24 9.99
C LYS A 48 2.02 -3.96 9.34
N ILE A 49 2.25 -3.77 8.04
CA ILE A 49 1.75 -2.60 7.30
C ILE A 49 0.22 -2.55 7.33
N TYR A 50 -0.45 -3.68 7.05
CA TYR A 50 -1.91 -3.79 7.12
C TYR A 50 -2.44 -3.45 8.52
N THR A 51 -1.85 -4.05 9.55
CA THR A 51 -2.28 -3.83 10.94
C THR A 51 -2.12 -2.36 11.34
N HIS A 52 -1.01 -1.73 10.96
CA HIS A 52 -0.77 -0.32 11.21
C HIS A 52 -1.79 0.55 10.47
N PHE A 53 -2.05 0.29 9.19
CA PHE A 53 -3.07 1.00 8.41
C PHE A 53 -4.44 0.96 9.10
N LYS A 54 -4.88 -0.22 9.57
CA LYS A 54 -6.20 -0.39 10.20
C LYS A 54 -6.32 0.38 11.52
N LYS A 55 -5.22 0.55 12.26
CA LYS A 55 -5.17 1.27 13.53
C LYS A 55 -4.90 2.77 13.38
N ALA A 56 -4.34 3.20 12.24
CA ALA A 56 -3.98 4.59 12.02
C ALA A 56 -5.22 5.50 11.98
N PRO A 57 -5.13 6.74 12.49
CA PRO A 57 -6.16 7.76 12.30
C PRO A 57 -6.46 7.98 10.80
N SER A 58 -7.69 8.37 10.47
CA SER A 58 -8.10 8.60 9.07
C SER A 58 -7.18 9.57 8.32
N THR A 59 -6.63 10.57 9.02
CA THR A 59 -5.69 11.56 8.48
C THR A 59 -4.31 10.98 8.11
N HIS A 60 -3.96 9.79 8.61
CA HIS A 60 -2.65 9.14 8.41
C HIS A 60 -2.71 7.93 7.49
N LYS A 61 -3.89 7.38 7.21
CA LYS A 61 -4.06 6.21 6.33
C LYS A 61 -3.50 6.45 4.93
N LEU A 62 -3.56 7.67 4.41
CA LEU A 62 -2.94 8.02 3.12
C LEU A 62 -1.42 7.85 3.16
N GLY A 63 -0.75 8.23 4.24
CA GLY A 63 0.70 8.04 4.37
C GLY A 63 1.08 6.57 4.36
N VAL A 64 0.29 5.73 5.02
CA VAL A 64 0.48 4.27 4.99
C VAL A 64 0.19 3.71 3.60
N LEU A 65 -0.81 4.22 2.89
CA LEU A 65 -1.10 3.83 1.51
C LEU A 65 0.05 4.21 0.56
N TYR A 66 0.76 5.32 0.79
CA TYR A 66 1.97 5.65 0.03
C TYR A 66 3.12 4.65 0.25
N VAL A 67 3.24 4.11 1.47
CA VAL A 67 4.20 3.04 1.74
C VAL A 67 3.80 1.77 0.99
N VAL A 68 2.51 1.40 1.03
CA VAL A 68 1.97 0.25 0.28
C VAL A 68 2.22 0.39 -1.22
N ASP A 69 1.93 1.56 -1.80
CA ASP A 69 2.22 1.87 -3.22
C ASP A 69 3.69 1.63 -3.56
N SER A 70 4.59 2.27 -2.82
CA SER A 70 6.03 2.24 -3.11
C SER A 70 6.60 0.83 -2.98
N VAL A 71 6.26 0.11 -1.92
CA VAL A 71 6.69 -1.28 -1.70
C VAL A 71 6.18 -2.19 -2.82
N THR A 72 4.90 -2.11 -3.15
CA THR A 72 4.28 -3.02 -4.13
C THR A 72 4.85 -2.81 -5.52
N ARG A 73 5.01 -1.55 -5.96
CA ARG A 73 5.59 -1.26 -7.28
C ARG A 73 7.05 -1.72 -7.36
N LYS A 74 7.82 -1.55 -6.30
CA LYS A 74 9.22 -2.02 -6.27
C LYS A 74 9.33 -3.54 -6.24
N TRP A 75 8.48 -4.23 -5.50
CA TRP A 75 8.42 -5.69 -5.54
C TRP A 75 7.97 -6.18 -6.92
N LEU A 76 7.00 -5.53 -7.57
CA LEU A 76 6.59 -5.88 -8.93
C LEU A 76 7.72 -5.69 -9.95
N GLU A 77 8.48 -4.60 -9.85
CA GLU A 77 9.69 -4.38 -10.66
C GLU A 77 10.72 -5.52 -10.45
N GLN A 78 11.00 -5.88 -9.20
CA GLN A 78 11.95 -6.95 -8.87
C GLN A 78 11.46 -8.33 -9.35
N ALA A 79 10.17 -8.63 -9.17
CA ALA A 79 9.56 -9.87 -9.65
C ALA A 79 9.72 -10.01 -11.18
N LYS A 80 9.43 -8.93 -11.93
CA LYS A 80 9.63 -8.89 -13.39
C LYS A 80 11.10 -9.10 -13.78
N GLN A 81 12.03 -8.42 -13.10
CA GLN A 81 13.47 -8.56 -13.35
C GLN A 81 13.97 -9.99 -13.10
N GLN A 82 13.36 -10.71 -12.15
CA GLN A 82 13.73 -12.08 -11.78
C GLN A 82 12.89 -13.15 -12.50
N GLY A 83 12.03 -12.76 -13.45
CA GLY A 83 11.15 -13.69 -14.17
C GLY A 83 10.11 -14.38 -13.28
N GLN A 84 9.76 -13.81 -12.13
CA GLN A 84 8.76 -14.36 -11.22
C GLN A 84 7.35 -14.01 -11.70
N ALA A 85 6.52 -15.03 -11.92
CA ALA A 85 5.11 -14.83 -12.21
C ALA A 85 4.35 -14.44 -10.95
N VAL A 86 3.68 -13.29 -10.98
CA VAL A 86 2.80 -12.84 -9.88
C VAL A 86 1.51 -13.64 -9.92
N GLY A 87 1.15 -14.25 -8.80
CA GLY A 87 -0.11 -14.97 -8.63
C GLY A 87 -0.12 -15.81 -7.36
N SER A 88 -1.22 -16.55 -7.16
CA SER A 88 -1.45 -17.38 -5.97
C SER A 88 -0.47 -18.55 -5.84
N SER A 89 0.23 -18.93 -6.92
CA SER A 89 1.26 -19.98 -6.91
C SER A 89 2.68 -19.43 -6.69
N ALA A 90 2.84 -18.13 -6.44
CA ALA A 90 4.16 -17.55 -6.23
C ALA A 90 4.81 -18.13 -4.95
N PRO A 91 6.09 -18.52 -4.98
CA PRO A 91 6.76 -19.11 -3.82
C PRO A 91 6.84 -18.13 -2.65
N ASP A 92 6.62 -18.62 -1.43
CA ASP A 92 6.77 -17.81 -0.23
C ASP A 92 8.17 -17.21 -0.10
N GLY A 93 8.22 -15.97 0.40
CA GLY A 93 9.46 -15.21 0.50
C GLY A 93 9.98 -14.68 -0.84
N SER A 94 9.17 -14.68 -1.90
CA SER A 94 9.49 -14.06 -3.19
C SER A 94 8.83 -12.69 -3.36
N PHE A 95 9.34 -11.88 -4.27
CA PHE A 95 8.73 -10.61 -4.64
C PHE A 95 7.32 -10.80 -5.22
N ALA A 96 7.14 -11.82 -6.05
CA ALA A 96 5.85 -12.16 -6.62
C ALA A 96 4.79 -12.52 -5.56
N ALA A 97 5.18 -13.27 -4.51
CA ALA A 97 4.27 -13.60 -3.41
C ALA A 97 3.89 -12.35 -2.61
N GLY A 98 4.84 -11.45 -2.39
CA GLY A 98 4.58 -10.17 -1.72
C GLY A 98 3.59 -9.30 -2.48
N VAL A 99 3.75 -9.19 -3.80
CA VAL A 99 2.79 -8.47 -4.66
C VAL A 99 1.41 -9.13 -4.60
N ASN A 100 1.34 -10.46 -4.66
CA ASN A 100 0.06 -11.18 -4.59
C ASN A 100 -0.66 -10.91 -3.25
N ARG A 101 0.03 -11.02 -2.13
CA ARG A 101 -0.52 -10.75 -0.78
C ARG A 101 -1.01 -9.32 -0.62
N VAL A 102 -0.24 -8.33 -1.09
CA VAL A 102 -0.73 -6.94 -1.06
C VAL A 102 -1.97 -6.78 -1.93
N THR A 103 -1.98 -7.36 -3.13
CA THR A 103 -3.13 -7.31 -4.06
C THR A 103 -4.40 -7.84 -3.41
N GLU A 104 -4.33 -8.95 -2.67
CA GLU A 104 -5.46 -9.53 -1.95
C GLU A 104 -6.02 -8.62 -0.84
N LEU A 105 -5.17 -7.80 -0.22
CA LEU A 105 -5.56 -6.87 0.85
C LEU A 105 -6.09 -5.53 0.32
N MET A 106 -5.76 -5.15 -0.93
CA MET A 106 -6.13 -3.86 -1.51
C MET A 106 -7.64 -3.55 -1.45
N PRO A 107 -8.57 -4.49 -1.73
CA PRO A 107 -10.00 -4.21 -1.61
C PRO A 107 -10.41 -3.72 -0.21
N VAL A 108 -9.88 -4.33 0.84
CA VAL A 108 -10.18 -3.97 2.23
C VAL A 108 -9.57 -2.61 2.58
N LEU A 109 -8.32 -2.38 2.18
CA LEU A 109 -7.62 -1.11 2.42
C LEU A 109 -8.33 0.05 1.70
N MET A 110 -8.67 -0.12 0.42
CA MET A 110 -9.31 0.91 -0.39
C MET A 110 -10.71 1.22 0.09
N ASN A 111 -11.53 0.21 0.43
CA ASN A 111 -12.85 0.46 1.01
C ASN A 111 -12.77 1.31 2.29
N ASP A 112 -11.81 1.00 3.17
CA ASP A 112 -11.62 1.72 4.42
C ASP A 112 -11.19 3.18 4.17
N ILE A 113 -10.14 3.42 3.39
CA ILE A 113 -9.65 4.79 3.17
C ILE A 113 -10.60 5.64 2.35
N ILE A 114 -11.28 5.09 1.33
CA ILE A 114 -12.33 5.80 0.61
C ILE A 114 -13.46 6.18 1.56
N SER A 115 -13.72 5.34 2.58
CA SER A 115 -14.77 5.59 3.55
C SER A 115 -14.45 6.68 4.56
N SER A 116 -13.19 6.78 4.98
CA SER A 116 -12.77 7.55 6.14
C SER A 116 -11.86 8.74 5.83
N ALA A 117 -11.25 8.80 4.65
CA ALA A 117 -10.26 9.83 4.34
C ALA A 117 -10.87 11.25 4.28
N PRO A 118 -10.14 12.25 4.81
CA PRO A 118 -10.43 13.66 4.61
C PRO A 118 -10.54 14.04 3.13
N GLN A 119 -11.36 15.05 2.81
CA GLN A 119 -11.65 15.45 1.44
C GLN A 119 -10.39 15.82 0.62
N ASP A 120 -9.44 16.53 1.25
CA ASP A 120 -8.16 16.93 0.63
C ASP A 120 -7.25 15.74 0.29
N GLN A 121 -7.45 14.60 0.96
CA GLN A 121 -6.71 13.36 0.72
C GLN A 121 -7.36 12.49 -0.36
N ARG A 122 -8.66 12.61 -0.59
CA ARG A 122 -9.37 11.80 -1.61
C ARG A 122 -8.82 12.01 -3.02
N GLU A 123 -8.46 13.23 -3.36
CA GLU A 123 -7.87 13.53 -4.67
C GLU A 123 -6.49 12.86 -4.84
N LYS A 124 -5.71 12.79 -3.77
CA LYS A 124 -4.43 12.08 -3.77
C LYS A 124 -4.60 10.57 -3.91
N ILE A 125 -5.67 10.01 -3.36
CA ILE A 125 -6.02 8.59 -3.54
C ILE A 125 -6.40 8.30 -5.00
N ARG A 126 -7.16 9.17 -5.66
CA ARG A 126 -7.46 9.03 -7.11
C ARG A 126 -6.19 8.96 -7.95
N LYS A 127 -5.24 9.88 -7.69
CA LYS A 127 -3.95 9.91 -8.38
C LYS A 127 -3.15 8.62 -8.19
N LEU A 128 -3.22 7.99 -7.01
CA LEU A 128 -2.58 6.68 -6.80
C LEU A 128 -3.23 5.60 -7.65
N VAL A 129 -4.56 5.56 -7.73
CA VAL A 129 -5.27 4.59 -8.57
C VAL A 129 -4.90 4.76 -10.04
N ASP A 130 -4.75 5.99 -10.52
CA ASP A 130 -4.28 6.27 -11.90
C ASP A 130 -2.82 5.83 -12.13
N ILE A 131 -1.95 5.99 -11.12
CA ILE A 131 -0.56 5.48 -11.17
C ILE A 131 -0.58 3.95 -11.27
N TRP A 132 -1.42 3.27 -10.48
CA TRP A 132 -1.51 1.80 -10.50
C TRP A 132 -2.08 1.27 -11.81
N GLU A 133 -3.02 1.97 -12.42
CA GLU A 133 -3.54 1.63 -13.74
C GLU A 133 -2.44 1.72 -14.80
N LYS A 134 -1.77 2.87 -14.90
CA LYS A 134 -0.70 3.11 -15.88
C LYS A 134 0.48 2.14 -15.69
N GLY A 135 0.82 1.85 -14.44
CA GLY A 135 1.89 0.93 -14.09
C GLY A 135 1.50 -0.55 -14.14
N GLN A 136 0.23 -0.87 -14.45
CA GLN A 136 -0.34 -2.22 -14.36
C GLN A 136 0.02 -2.91 -13.04
N THR A 137 -0.09 -2.16 -11.93
CA THR A 137 0.35 -2.61 -10.60
C THR A 137 -0.62 -3.64 -10.02
N PHE A 138 -1.92 -3.46 -10.25
CA PHE A 138 -2.98 -4.35 -9.81
C PHE A 138 -3.89 -4.74 -10.99
N PRO A 139 -4.72 -5.79 -10.86
CA PRO A 139 -5.63 -6.22 -11.92
C PRO A 139 -6.59 -5.10 -12.36
N GLY A 140 -6.81 -4.96 -13.68
CA GLY A 140 -7.62 -3.87 -14.25
C GLY A 140 -9.02 -3.77 -13.64
N LYS A 141 -9.74 -4.90 -13.51
CA LYS A 141 -11.07 -4.94 -12.86
C LYS A 141 -11.07 -4.41 -11.42
N MET A 142 -9.96 -4.59 -10.70
CA MET A 142 -9.83 -4.09 -9.32
C MET A 142 -9.66 -2.56 -9.33
N ILE A 143 -8.85 -2.03 -10.24
CA ILE A 143 -8.68 -0.58 -10.44
C ILE A 143 -10.00 0.08 -10.84
N GLU A 144 -10.72 -0.49 -11.81
CA GLU A 144 -12.04 -0.02 -12.24
C GLU A 144 -12.99 0.10 -11.05
N GLY A 145 -13.10 -0.95 -10.23
CA GLY A 145 -13.93 -0.93 -9.03
C GLY A 145 -13.51 0.11 -7.98
N PHE A 146 -12.22 0.48 -7.90
CA PHE A 146 -11.76 1.58 -7.04
C PHE A 146 -12.14 2.94 -7.61
N LYS A 147 -12.01 3.15 -8.93
CA LYS A 147 -12.42 4.39 -9.60
C LYS A 147 -13.90 4.64 -9.44
N ASP A 148 -14.75 3.62 -9.64
CA ASP A 148 -16.20 3.74 -9.47
C ASP A 148 -16.60 4.17 -8.05
N LYS A 149 -15.95 3.59 -7.02
CA LYS A 149 -16.16 3.97 -5.61
C LYS A 149 -15.71 5.39 -5.30
N LEU A 150 -14.60 5.83 -5.91
CA LEU A 150 -14.08 7.19 -5.74
C LEU A 150 -14.93 8.24 -6.46
N ASN A 151 -15.58 7.87 -7.57
CA ASN A 151 -16.45 8.74 -8.37
C ASN A 151 -17.85 8.85 -7.78
N SER A 152 -18.46 7.73 -7.37
CA SER A 152 -19.79 7.71 -6.74
C SER A 152 -19.88 8.55 -5.47
N ARG A 153 -18.79 8.63 -4.68
CA ARG A 153 -18.71 9.49 -3.49
C ARG A 153 -18.37 10.95 -3.77
N SER A 154 -17.97 11.30 -5.00
CA SER A 154 -17.83 12.70 -5.41
C SER A 154 -19.20 13.37 -5.59
N SER A 155 -20.20 12.59 -6.03
CA SER A 155 -21.54 13.10 -6.35
C SER A 155 -22.40 13.42 -5.12
N ILE A 156 -22.08 12.89 -3.95
CA ILE A 156 -22.89 13.08 -2.73
C ILE A 156 -22.61 14.44 -2.05
N HIS A 157 -21.46 15.06 -2.31
CA HIS A 157 -21.06 16.34 -1.67
C HIS A 157 -21.46 17.60 -2.47
N HIS A 158 -22.26 17.45 -3.53
CA HIS A 158 -22.72 18.56 -4.38
C HIS A 158 -24.24 18.81 -4.30
N VAL A 159 -24.92 18.34 -3.25
CA VAL A 159 -26.33 18.66 -2.97
C VAL A 159 -26.45 19.29 -1.60
#